data_AF-A0A4R3VSK4-F1
#
_entry.id   AF-A0A4R3VSK4-F1
#
_cell.length_a   1.000
_cell.length_b   1.000
_cell.length_c   1.000
_cell.angle_alpha   90.00
_cell.angle_beta   90.00
_cell.angle_gamma   90.00
#
_symmetry.space_group_name_H-M   'P 1'
#
loop_
_entity.id
_entity.type
_entity.pdbx_description
1 polymer ?
#
loop_
_entity_poly.entity_id
_entity_poly.type
_entity_poly.pdbx_seq_one_letter_code
_entity_poly.pdbx_strand_id
1 'polypeptide(L)'
;MVNIRDVDTEINIYPIEKIEGMQDTAYDVWLKMYIELTTKGLKFNAEWGCHLFDLRELYENLIKMEKNPSPSSYSFAPEEKMISFDFRKNDIGSYYVRYTLYTDIRSDIYVNGISHIDIPTMENLIIGVKNLIDY
;
A
#
# COMPACT_ATOMS: atom_id res chain seq x y z
N MET A 1 4.26 -9.63 -3.55
CA MET A 1 4.66 -8.31 -4.08
C MET A 1 3.40 -7.55 -4.41
N VAL A 2 3.29 -6.30 -3.94
CA VAL A 2 2.27 -5.35 -4.40
C VAL A 2 2.87 -4.55 -5.55
N ASN A 3 2.09 -4.34 -6.61
CA ASN A 3 2.44 -3.49 -7.74
C ASN A 3 1.30 -2.51 -8.00
N ILE A 4 1.61 -1.22 -8.00
CA ILE A 4 0.73 -0.14 -8.44
C ILE A 4 1.42 0.50 -9.63
N ARG A 5 0.77 0.49 -10.79
CA ARG A 5 1.38 0.95 -12.03
C ARG A 5 0.41 1.78 -12.87
N ASP A 6 0.97 2.86 -13.40
CA ASP A 6 0.41 3.72 -14.44
C ASP A 6 1.47 3.91 -15.55
N VAL A 7 1.14 4.67 -16.60
CA VAL A 7 2.01 4.97 -17.75
C VAL A 7 3.37 5.50 -17.31
N ASP A 8 3.40 6.34 -16.26
CA ASP A 8 4.59 7.09 -15.85
C ASP A 8 5.08 6.77 -14.44
N THR A 9 4.37 5.92 -13.69
CA THR A 9 4.64 5.66 -12.29
C THR A 9 4.52 4.18 -11.99
N GLU A 10 5.50 3.63 -11.28
CA GLU A 10 5.49 2.27 -10.78
C GLU A 10 5.89 2.25 -9.31
N ILE A 11 5.04 1.70 -8.46
CA ILE A 11 5.30 1.46 -7.04
C ILE A 11 5.28 -0.04 -6.81
N ASN A 12 6.39 -0.56 -6.31
CA ASN A 12 6.54 -1.96 -5.92
C ASN A 12 6.76 -2.06 -4.41
N ILE A 13 6.08 -3.02 -3.77
CA ILE A 13 6.29 -3.33 -2.34
C ILE A 13 6.61 -4.81 -2.20
N TYR A 14 7.75 -5.09 -1.59
CA TYR A 14 8.32 -6.42 -1.41
C TYR A 14 8.37 -6.76 0.08
N PRO A 15 7.99 -7.98 0.48
CA PRO A 15 8.28 -8.43 1.83
C PRO A 15 9.79 -8.68 1.97
N ILE A 16 10.34 -8.36 3.15
CA ILE A 16 11.74 -8.64 3.51
C ILE A 16 11.74 -9.73 4.59
N GLU A 17 11.16 -9.44 5.75
CA GLU A 17 11.30 -10.25 6.95
C GLU A 17 10.04 -10.16 7.81
N LYS A 18 9.60 -11.30 8.34
CA LYS A 18 8.57 -11.38 9.38
C LYS A 18 9.24 -11.39 10.75
N ILE A 19 8.81 -10.47 11.60
CA ILE A 19 9.23 -10.39 13.01
C ILE A 19 8.04 -10.85 13.84
N GLU A 20 8.15 -12.05 14.40
CA GLU A 20 7.15 -12.61 15.31
C GLU A 20 7.33 -12.03 16.71
N GLY A 21 6.25 -11.53 17.30
CA GLY A 21 6.18 -11.07 18.67
C GLY A 21 6.31 -12.23 19.65
N MET A 22 6.77 -11.94 20.86
CA MET A 22 6.68 -12.89 21.97
C MET A 22 5.21 -13.08 22.35
N GLN A 23 4.74 -14.33 22.23
CA GLN A 23 3.39 -14.81 22.56
C GLN A 23 2.74 -14.08 23.74
N ASP A 24 1.75 -13.21 23.48
CA ASP A 24 0.56 -12.98 24.34
C ASP A 24 -0.36 -11.82 23.90
N THR A 25 -0.23 -11.25 22.70
CA THR A 25 -1.15 -10.20 22.24
C THR A 25 -1.70 -10.44 20.84
N ALA A 26 -2.88 -9.94 20.52
CA ALA A 26 -3.44 -10.05 19.17
C ALA A 26 -2.66 -9.25 18.08
N TYR A 27 -1.49 -8.68 18.42
CA TYR A 27 -0.64 -7.82 17.59
C TYR A 27 0.69 -8.48 17.17
N ASP A 28 0.73 -9.81 17.08
CA ASP A 28 1.97 -10.58 17.19
C ASP A 28 2.83 -10.72 15.91
N VAL A 29 2.51 -10.10 14.77
CA VAL A 29 3.39 -10.21 13.59
C VAL A 29 3.59 -8.87 12.89
N TRP A 30 4.84 -8.45 12.84
CA TRP A 30 5.31 -7.28 12.10
C TRP A 30 5.99 -7.74 10.81
N LEU A 31 5.63 -7.13 9.68
CA LEU A 31 6.26 -7.40 8.40
C LEU A 31 7.14 -6.23 7.99
N LYS A 32 8.44 -6.48 7.90
CA LYS A 32 9.39 -5.58 7.25
C LYS A 32 9.27 -5.73 5.74
N MET A 33 9.24 -4.62 5.03
CA MET A 33 9.00 -4.50 3.61
C MET A 33 9.98 -3.49 2.99
N TYR A 34 10.17 -3.60 1.69
CA TYR A 34 10.94 -2.66 0.88
C TYR A 34 10.02 -2.07 -0.18
N ILE A 35 10.05 -0.74 -0.33
CA ILE A 35 9.26 -0.02 -1.34
C ILE A 35 10.20 0.55 -2.39
N GLU A 36 9.82 0.42 -3.66
CA GLU A 36 10.43 1.13 -4.77
C GLU A 36 9.38 1.96 -5.50
N LEU A 37 9.67 3.23 -5.72
CA LEU A 37 8.92 4.12 -6.61
C LEU A 37 9.86 4.53 -7.76
N THR A 38 9.43 4.26 -8.98
CA THR A 38 10.06 4.82 -10.19
C THR A 38 9.04 5.65 -10.94
N THR A 39 9.39 6.91 -11.22
CA THR A 39 8.62 7.80 -12.09
C THR A 39 9.56 8.65 -12.95
N LYS A 40 9.03 9.40 -13.92
CA LYS A 40 9.82 10.23 -14.86
C LYS A 40 10.79 11.15 -14.11
N GLY A 41 12.08 10.80 -14.13
CA GLY A 41 13.15 11.58 -13.51
C GLY A 41 13.33 11.39 -12.00
N LEU A 42 12.58 10.48 -11.37
CA LEU A 42 12.68 10.22 -9.93
C LEU A 42 12.72 8.72 -9.65
N LYS A 43 13.69 8.32 -8.83
CA LYS A 43 13.74 7.00 -8.20
C LYS A 43 13.78 7.19 -6.70
N PHE A 44 12.90 6.51 -6.01
CA PHE A 44 12.80 6.52 -4.56
C PHE A 44 12.74 5.08 -4.07
N ASN A 45 13.43 4.79 -2.98
CA ASN A 45 13.29 3.54 -2.26
C ASN A 45 13.45 3.75 -0.76
N ALA A 46 12.80 2.89 0.00
CA ALA A 46 12.87 2.91 1.45
C ALA A 46 12.51 1.53 2.02
N GLU A 47 13.10 1.20 3.17
CA GLU A 47 12.58 0.12 4.01
C GLU A 47 11.46 0.66 4.88
N TRP A 48 10.43 -0.15 5.08
CA TRP A 48 9.24 0.17 5.86
C TRP A 48 8.77 -1.10 6.57
N GLY A 49 7.89 -1.02 7.57
CA GLY A 49 7.16 -2.17 8.07
C GLY A 49 5.85 -1.76 8.74
N CYS A 50 4.96 -2.73 8.90
CA CYS A 50 3.72 -2.55 9.63
C CYS A 50 3.25 -3.88 10.23
N HIS A 51 2.21 -3.83 11.07
CA HIS A 51 1.59 -5.04 11.56
C HIS A 51 0.84 -5.74 10.42
N LEU A 52 0.80 -7.08 10.46
CA LEU A 52 -0.06 -7.84 9.53
C LEU A 52 -1.54 -7.49 9.67
N PHE A 53 -1.96 -6.99 10.85
CA PHE A 53 -3.29 -6.46 11.05
C PHE A 53 -3.60 -5.29 10.10
N ASP A 54 -2.67 -4.35 9.93
CA ASP A 54 -2.82 -3.21 9.03
C ASP A 54 -3.00 -3.68 7.57
N LEU A 55 -2.22 -4.69 7.16
CA LEU A 55 -2.33 -5.27 5.82
C LEU A 55 -3.66 -6.01 5.61
N ARG A 56 -4.17 -6.70 6.64
CA ARG A 56 -5.50 -7.33 6.59
C ARG A 56 -6.59 -6.28 6.46
N GLU A 57 -6.49 -5.18 7.20
CA GLU A 57 -7.43 -4.06 7.09
C GLU A 57 -7.42 -3.45 5.68
N LEU A 58 -6.22 -3.25 5.11
CA LEU A 58 -6.04 -2.79 3.73
C LEU A 58 -6.72 -3.75 2.74
N TYR A 59 -6.44 -5.05 2.85
CA TYR A 59 -7.01 -6.09 1.99
C TYR A 59 -8.55 -6.09 2.02
N GLU A 60 -9.14 -6.06 3.21
CA GLU A 60 -10.60 -6.05 3.36
C GLU A 60 -11.24 -4.80 2.76
N ASN A 61 -10.62 -3.63 2.97
CA ASN A 61 -11.15 -2.38 2.43
C ASN A 61 -11.02 -2.28 0.91
N LEU A 62 -9.93 -2.80 0.32
CA LEU A 62 -9.80 -2.86 -1.14
C LEU A 62 -10.87 -3.77 -1.76
N ILE A 63 -11.17 -4.93 -1.17
CA ILE A 63 -12.25 -5.81 -1.63
C ILE A 63 -13.62 -5.14 -1.50
N LYS A 64 -13.87 -4.45 -0.38
CA LYS A 64 -15.13 -3.71 -0.18
C LYS A 64 -15.28 -2.62 -1.25
N MET A 65 -14.20 -1.91 -1.56
CA MET A 65 -14.18 -0.85 -2.58
C MET A 65 -14.41 -1.41 -4.00
N GLU A 66 -13.76 -2.52 -4.35
CA GLU A 66 -13.92 -3.18 -5.64
C GLU A 66 -15.39 -3.59 -5.88
N LYS A 67 -16.00 -4.25 -4.88
CA LYS A 67 -17.39 -4.75 -4.95
C LYS A 67 -18.45 -3.66 -4.82
N ASN A 68 -18.10 -2.48 -4.30
CA ASN A 68 -19.04 -1.38 -4.16
C ASN A 68 -19.27 -0.69 -5.52
N PRO A 69 -20.49 -0.69 -6.08
CA PRO A 69 -20.76 -0.01 -7.36
C PRO A 69 -20.69 1.52 -7.23
N SER A 70 -20.78 2.06 -6.02
CA SER A 70 -20.78 3.50 -5.77
C SER A 70 -19.36 4.06 -5.57
N PRO A 71 -19.17 5.37 -5.78
CA PRO A 71 -17.94 6.07 -5.43
C PRO A 71 -17.57 5.83 -3.97
N SER A 72 -16.28 5.63 -3.72
CA SER A 72 -15.79 5.34 -2.38
C SER A 72 -14.32 5.72 -2.23
N SER A 73 -13.90 5.92 -0.99
CA SER A 73 -12.52 6.26 -0.63
C SER A 73 -12.08 5.49 0.61
N TYR A 74 -10.81 5.13 0.66
CA TYR A 74 -10.19 4.50 1.81
C TYR A 74 -8.77 5.01 1.98
N SER A 75 -8.43 5.43 3.20
CA SER A 75 -7.09 5.89 3.54
C SER A 75 -6.39 4.86 4.42
N PHE A 76 -5.28 4.35 3.91
CA PHE A 76 -4.38 3.46 4.61
C PHE A 76 -3.15 4.25 5.08
N ALA A 77 -2.91 4.25 6.39
CA ALA A 77 -1.75 4.87 7.01
C ALA A 77 -1.41 4.07 8.29
N PRO A 78 -0.43 3.14 8.23
CA PRO A 78 -0.02 2.37 9.40
C PRO A 78 0.62 3.27 10.45
N GLU A 79 0.75 2.76 11.68
CA GLU A 79 1.10 3.55 12.87
C GLU A 79 2.36 4.42 12.72
N GLU A 80 3.41 3.88 12.09
CA GLU A 80 4.67 4.60 11.84
C GLU A 80 4.55 5.75 10.82
N LYS A 81 3.43 5.82 10.08
CA LYS A 81 3.08 6.87 9.10
C LYS A 81 4.13 7.15 8.03
N MET A 82 5.10 6.26 7.84
CA MET A 82 6.09 6.32 6.77
C MET A 82 5.45 6.22 5.38
N ILE A 83 4.23 5.70 5.34
CA ILE A 83 3.43 5.58 4.14
C ILE A 83 2.01 6.04 4.40
N SER A 84 1.44 6.69 3.40
CA SER A 84 0.01 6.90 3.32
C SER A 84 -0.47 6.65 1.90
N PHE A 85 -1.55 5.87 1.78
CA PHE A 85 -2.27 5.65 0.53
C PHE A 85 -3.72 6.08 0.70
N ASP A 86 -4.19 7.00 -0.13
CA ASP A 86 -5.61 7.36 -0.24
C ASP A 86 -6.15 6.79 -1.56
N PHE A 87 -6.80 5.63 -1.46
CA PHE A 87 -7.45 4.94 -2.57
C PHE A 87 -8.82 5.55 -2.82
N ARG A 88 -9.13 5.82 -4.08
CA ARG A 88 -10.41 6.40 -4.46
C ARG A 88 -10.96 5.72 -5.72
N LYS A 89 -12.26 5.43 -5.68
CA LYS A 89 -13.08 4.97 -6.79
C LYS A 89 -14.03 6.09 -7.20
N ASN A 90 -14.06 6.42 -8.48
CA ASN A 90 -14.97 7.43 -9.04
C ASN A 90 -16.26 6.82 -9.60
N ASP A 91 -17.17 7.69 -10.02
CA ASP A 91 -18.52 7.36 -10.53
C ASP A 91 -18.51 6.53 -11.83
N ILE A 92 -17.39 6.55 -12.56
CA ILE A 92 -17.20 5.78 -13.80
C ILE A 92 -16.43 4.46 -13.56
N GLY A 93 -16.21 4.08 -12.29
CA GLY A 93 -15.57 2.82 -11.91
C GLY A 93 -14.05 2.79 -12.07
N SER A 94 -13.40 3.93 -12.31
CA SER A 94 -11.94 4.04 -12.35
C SER A 94 -11.37 4.27 -10.95
N TYR A 95 -10.15 3.78 -10.73
CA TYR A 95 -9.45 3.90 -9.47
C TYR A 95 -8.25 4.83 -9.59
N TYR A 96 -7.91 5.49 -8.48
CA TYR A 96 -6.62 6.16 -8.34
C TYR A 96 -6.17 6.07 -6.89
N VAL A 97 -4.86 6.15 -6.68
CA VAL A 97 -4.25 6.21 -5.37
C VAL A 97 -3.45 7.49 -5.27
N ARG A 98 -3.68 8.26 -4.20
CA ARG A 98 -2.73 9.29 -3.78
C ARG A 98 -1.78 8.67 -2.79
N TYR A 99 -0.50 8.86 -2.97
CA TYR A 99 0.52 8.28 -2.10
C TYR A 99 1.39 9.37 -1.48
N THR A 100 1.87 9.09 -0.28
CA THR A 100 2.95 9.84 0.38
C THR A 100 3.90 8.83 0.98
N LEU A 101 5.17 8.89 0.57
CA LEU A 101 6.25 7.98 0.98
C LEU A 101 7.33 8.82 1.66
N TYR A 102 7.52 8.64 2.96
CA TYR A 102 8.58 9.31 3.71
C TYR A 102 9.89 8.53 3.60
N THR A 103 11.02 9.23 3.59
CA THR A 103 12.34 8.57 3.53
C THR A 103 12.67 7.76 4.79
N ASP A 104 12.11 8.15 5.93
CA ASP A 104 12.29 7.50 7.23
C ASP A 104 11.15 7.90 8.20
N ILE A 105 11.06 7.24 9.36
CA ILE A 105 10.17 7.60 10.47
C ILE A 105 10.42 9.05 10.88
N ARG A 106 9.36 9.86 10.94
CA ARG A 106 9.42 11.31 11.28
C ARG A 106 10.28 12.16 10.33
N SER A 107 10.55 11.68 9.11
CA SER A 107 11.26 12.48 8.12
C SER A 107 10.38 13.64 7.64
N ASP A 108 10.98 14.82 7.44
CA ASP A 108 10.35 15.94 6.71
C ASP A 108 10.51 15.78 5.18
N ILE A 109 11.30 14.80 4.74
CA ILE A 109 11.54 14.50 3.34
C ILE A 109 10.65 13.35 2.92
N TYR A 110 9.80 13.63 1.93
CA TYR A 110 8.89 12.64 1.36
C TYR A 110 8.70 12.86 -0.12
N VAL A 111 8.23 11.81 -0.79
CA VAL A 111 7.70 11.86 -2.14
C VAL A 111 6.19 11.70 -2.06
N ASN A 112 5.45 12.59 -2.69
CA ASN A 112 4.01 12.45 -2.85
C ASN A 112 3.62 12.44 -4.33
N GLY A 113 2.44 11.90 -4.62
CA GLY A 113 1.94 11.84 -5.98
C GLY A 113 0.58 11.18 -6.08
N ILE A 114 0.11 11.05 -7.32
CA ILE A 114 -1.15 10.38 -7.65
C ILE A 114 -0.86 9.43 -8.81
N SER A 115 -1.33 8.19 -8.70
CA SER A 115 -1.25 7.19 -9.76
C SER A 115 -2.66 6.72 -10.11
N HIS A 116 -2.98 6.65 -11.40
CA HIS A 116 -4.20 5.96 -11.83
C HIS A 116 -4.02 4.45 -11.67
N ILE A 117 -5.10 3.76 -11.33
CA ILE A 117 -5.15 2.30 -11.20
C ILE A 117 -6.27 1.84 -12.13
N ASP A 118 -5.92 1.12 -13.18
CA ASP A 118 -6.92 0.46 -14.01
C ASP A 118 -7.52 -0.77 -13.28
N ILE A 119 -8.64 -1.29 -13.78
CA ILE A 119 -9.37 -2.39 -13.12
C ILE A 119 -8.47 -3.64 -12.93
N PRO A 120 -7.71 -4.12 -13.94
CA PRO A 120 -6.79 -5.24 -13.74
C PRO A 120 -5.71 -4.97 -12.69
N THR A 121 -5.22 -3.72 -12.59
CA THR A 121 -4.25 -3.34 -11.57
C THR A 121 -4.87 -3.34 -10.17
N MET A 122 -6.17 -3.08 -10.02
CA MET A 122 -6.86 -3.19 -8.73
C MET A 122 -6.95 -4.64 -8.24
N GLU A 123 -7.32 -5.59 -9.11
CA GLU A 123 -7.33 -7.03 -8.79
C GLU A 123 -5.92 -7.51 -8.40
N ASN A 124 -4.91 -7.14 -9.20
CA ASN A 124 -3.52 -7.46 -8.92
C ASN A 124 -3.01 -6.84 -7.62
N LEU A 125 -3.47 -5.63 -7.26
CA LEU A 125 -3.17 -4.99 -5.99
C LEU A 125 -3.75 -5.81 -4.83
N ILE A 126 -5.02 -6.22 -4.90
CA ILE A 126 -5.66 -7.06 -3.87
C ILE A 126 -4.91 -8.37 -3.67
N ILE A 127 -4.56 -9.05 -4.76
CA ILE A 127 -3.75 -10.29 -4.75
C ILE A 127 -2.37 -10.00 -4.15
N GLY A 128 -1.74 -8.89 -4.53
CA GLY A 128 -0.44 -8.47 -4.04
C GLY A 128 -0.43 -8.27 -2.52
N VAL A 129 -1.46 -7.61 -1.98
CA VAL A 129 -1.63 -7.41 -0.52
C VAL A 129 -1.86 -8.75 0.17
N LYS A 130 -2.69 -9.64 -0.40
CA LYS A 130 -2.90 -10.98 0.17
C LYS A 130 -1.59 -11.77 0.24
N ASN A 131 -0.76 -11.69 -0.79
CA ASN A 131 0.55 -12.33 -0.82
C ASN A 131 1.51 -11.75 0.23
N LEU A 132 1.40 -10.46 0.58
CA LEU A 132 2.19 -9.89 1.69
C LEU A 132 1.72 -10.42 3.04
N ILE A 133 0.41 -10.63 3.23
CA ILE A 133 -0.13 -11.22 4.46
C ILE A 133 0.33 -12.68 4.63
N ASP A 134 0.42 -13.41 3.52
CA ASP A 134 0.72 -14.85 3.51
C ASP A 134 2.23 -15.17 3.50
N TYR A 135 3.08 -14.26 3.01
CA TYR A 135 4.55 -14.36 3.07
C TYR A 135 4.99 -14.52 4.50
#